data_AF-W6Z919-F1
#
_entry.id   AF-W6Z919-F1
#
_cell.length_a   1.000
_cell.length_b   1.000
_cell.length_c   1.000
_cell.angle_alpha   90.00
_cell.angle_beta   90.00
_cell.angle_gamma   90.00
#
_symmetry.space_group_name_H-M   'P 1'
#
loop_
_entity.id
_entity.type
_entity.pdbx_description
1 polymer ?
#
loop_
_entity_poly.entity_id
_entity_poly.type
_entity_poly.pdbx_seq_one_letter_code
_entity_poly.pdbx_strand_id
1 'polypeptide(L)'
;MRSQFFAGLAFGIVAVVAGAPVESRASKEQITIDGAVFVRKDSNSNDNWDALTYVGLTLTTPSGPVSCNADTFPDPSVPSNVYACANPKYSFQITSRPGYDIYTVTVTHKVSDKTTLTGMIDVGCNGPIPMSCQQVGSRQGTLTAA
;
A
#
# COMPACT_ATOMS: atom_id res chain seq x y z
N MET A 1 26.78 -74.79 9.72
CA MET A 1 25.71 -73.76 9.67
C MET A 1 25.66 -73.19 8.26
N ARG A 2 24.46 -73.14 7.67
CA ARG A 2 24.19 -72.77 6.27
C ARG A 2 24.42 -71.26 6.08
N SER A 3 25.17 -70.88 5.04
CA SER A 3 25.19 -69.50 4.54
C SER A 3 24.47 -69.49 3.20
N GLN A 4 23.34 -68.78 3.15
CA GLN A 4 22.62 -68.44 1.93
C GLN A 4 22.15 -66.99 2.04
N PHE A 5 22.20 -66.30 0.90
CA PHE A 5 21.19 -65.40 0.34
C PHE A 5 21.73 -64.07 -0.20
N PHE A 6 21.41 -63.91 -1.48
CA PHE A 6 21.55 -62.77 -2.38
C PHE A 6 20.81 -61.52 -1.87
N ALA A 7 21.35 -60.34 -2.19
CA ALA A 7 20.63 -59.07 -2.33
C ALA A 7 21.45 -58.21 -3.31
N GLY A 8 20.99 -57.75 -4.46
CA GLY A 8 19.66 -57.28 -4.84
C GLY A 8 19.84 -55.84 -5.33
N LEU A 9 20.16 -55.65 -6.62
CA LEU A 9 20.35 -54.33 -7.24
C LEU A 9 19.05 -53.52 -7.16
N ALA A 10 19.08 -52.37 -6.47
CA ALA A 10 17.97 -51.43 -6.45
C ALA A 10 18.11 -50.41 -7.60
N PHE A 11 17.11 -50.38 -8.47
CA PHE A 11 16.95 -49.36 -9.52
C PHE A 11 16.57 -48.00 -8.89
N GLY A 12 17.39 -46.98 -9.13
CA GLY A 12 17.12 -45.61 -8.74
C GLY A 12 16.12 -44.94 -9.67
N ILE A 13 15.02 -44.44 -9.12
CA ILE A 13 14.04 -43.64 -9.85
C ILE A 13 14.43 -42.17 -9.65
N VAL A 14 14.88 -41.51 -10.72
CA VAL A 14 15.15 -40.06 -10.71
C VAL A 14 13.80 -39.35 -10.80
N ALA A 15 13.32 -38.81 -9.68
CA ALA A 15 12.15 -37.94 -9.67
C ALA A 15 12.55 -36.57 -10.23
N VAL A 16 12.18 -36.30 -11.49
CA VAL A 16 12.26 -34.96 -12.08
C VAL A 16 11.12 -34.14 -11.47
N VAL A 17 11.43 -33.33 -10.45
CA VAL A 17 10.50 -32.32 -9.97
C VAL A 17 10.48 -31.20 -11.01
N ALA A 18 9.48 -31.24 -11.89
CA ALA A 18 9.14 -30.12 -12.74
C ALA A 18 8.82 -28.92 -11.84
N GLY A 19 9.74 -27.95 -11.77
CA GLY A 19 9.48 -26.67 -11.13
C GLY A 19 8.36 -25.97 -11.87
N ALA A 20 7.15 -25.99 -11.30
CA ALA A 20 6.06 -25.14 -11.77
C ALA A 20 6.54 -23.68 -11.76
N PRO A 21 6.21 -22.88 -12.78
CA PRO A 21 6.65 -21.49 -12.87
C PRO A 21 6.13 -20.71 -11.64
N VAL A 22 7.04 -19.98 -11.00
CA VAL A 22 6.78 -19.17 -9.82
C VAL A 22 6.04 -17.88 -10.25
N GLU A 23 4.79 -18.00 -10.71
CA GLU A 23 3.92 -16.86 -11.04
C GLU A 23 2.89 -16.55 -9.92
N SER A 24 3.14 -17.01 -8.69
CA SER A 24 2.22 -16.83 -7.55
C SER A 24 2.80 -15.95 -6.42
N ARG A 25 3.50 -14.86 -6.75
CA ARG A 25 4.14 -13.99 -5.72
C ARG A 25 3.72 -12.52 -5.70
N ALA A 26 2.84 -12.07 -6.59
CA ALA A 26 2.35 -10.69 -6.57
C ALA A 26 0.82 -10.60 -6.59
N SER A 27 0.11 -11.47 -5.86
CA SER A 27 -1.35 -11.35 -5.74
C SER A 27 -1.77 -10.40 -4.63
N LYS A 28 -0.95 -10.26 -3.58
CA LYS A 28 -1.23 -9.42 -2.41
C LYS A 28 0.05 -8.81 -1.85
N GLU A 29 -0.08 -7.62 -1.30
CA GLU A 29 0.99 -6.94 -0.54
C GLU A 29 0.41 -6.27 0.69
N GLN A 30 0.99 -6.53 1.86
CA GLN A 30 0.62 -5.82 3.08
C GLN A 30 1.39 -4.52 3.15
N ILE A 31 0.69 -3.42 3.40
CA ILE A 31 1.30 -2.11 3.65
C ILE A 31 0.76 -1.51 4.94
N THR A 32 1.53 -0.63 5.54
CA THR A 32 1.07 0.21 6.65
C THR A 32 1.26 1.68 6.25
N ILE A 33 0.24 2.50 6.47
CA ILE A 33 0.37 3.96 6.42
C ILE A 33 0.75 4.43 7.82
N ASP A 34 1.85 5.17 7.89
CA ASP A 34 2.43 5.70 9.11
C ASP A 34 2.71 7.21 8.97
N GLY A 35 2.53 7.94 10.07
CA GLY A 35 2.89 9.36 10.19
C GLY A 35 2.17 10.27 9.20
N ALA A 36 0.96 9.94 8.74
CA ALA A 36 0.27 10.77 7.77
C ALA A 36 -0.08 12.15 8.35
N VAL A 37 0.12 13.20 7.57
CA VAL A 37 -0.22 14.59 7.88
C VAL A 37 -1.06 15.12 6.73
N PHE A 38 -2.21 15.67 7.04
CA PHE A 38 -3.10 16.33 6.09
C PHE A 38 -3.20 17.80 6.48
N VAL A 39 -2.79 18.71 5.62
CA VAL A 39 -2.92 20.15 5.80
C VAL A 39 -3.99 20.66 4.84
N ARG A 40 -4.85 21.53 5.36
CA ARG A 40 -6.02 22.05 4.66
C ARG A 40 -5.83 23.53 4.35
N LYS A 41 -6.55 24.01 3.34
CA LYS A 41 -6.64 25.42 3.01
C LYS A 41 -7.60 26.09 3.99
N ASP A 42 -7.06 26.79 4.98
CA ASP A 42 -7.86 27.69 5.81
C ASP A 42 -8.04 29.02 5.08
N SER A 43 -9.04 29.09 4.21
CA SER A 43 -9.40 30.35 3.57
C SER A 43 -10.86 30.67 3.84
N ASN A 44 -11.07 31.53 4.85
CA ASN A 44 -12.21 32.44 5.02
C ASN A 44 -13.40 31.97 5.87
N SER A 45 -13.20 31.14 6.90
CA SER A 45 -14.33 30.64 7.73
C SER A 45 -15.43 29.97 6.90
N ASN A 46 -15.10 29.56 5.67
CA ASN A 46 -15.93 28.67 4.89
C ASN A 46 -15.40 27.26 5.15
N ASP A 47 -16.31 26.39 5.48
CA ASP A 47 -16.07 25.00 5.80
C ASP A 47 -15.73 24.20 4.53
N ASN A 48 -14.81 24.69 3.67
CA ASN A 48 -14.31 23.92 2.52
C ASN A 48 -13.24 22.93 2.97
N TRP A 49 -13.67 22.01 3.83
CA TRP A 49 -12.86 20.98 4.44
C TRP A 49 -12.15 20.10 3.41
N ASP A 50 -12.69 20.03 2.19
CA ASP A 50 -12.18 19.23 1.08
C ASP A 50 -11.00 19.87 0.36
N ALA A 51 -10.60 21.09 0.71
CA ALA A 51 -9.41 21.73 0.17
C ALA A 51 -8.16 21.35 0.98
N LEU A 52 -7.38 20.40 0.47
CA LEU A 52 -6.04 20.04 0.94
C LEU A 52 -5.00 20.97 0.32
N THR A 53 -3.97 21.30 1.07
CA THR A 53 -2.78 22.03 0.58
C THR A 53 -1.53 21.17 0.64
N TYR A 54 -1.50 20.22 1.57
CA TYR A 54 -0.41 19.27 1.70
C TYR A 54 -0.92 17.94 2.23
N VAL A 55 -0.35 16.85 1.71
CA VAL A 55 -0.41 15.53 2.35
C VAL A 55 0.99 14.95 2.35
N GLY A 56 1.44 14.47 3.50
CA GLY A 56 2.65 13.68 3.62
C GLY A 56 2.37 12.41 4.40
N LEU A 57 2.85 11.26 3.93
CA LEU A 57 2.70 9.97 4.59
C LEU A 57 3.90 9.06 4.31
N THR A 58 4.09 8.05 5.15
CA THR A 58 5.06 6.97 4.91
C THR A 58 4.32 5.66 4.72
N LEU A 59 4.65 4.94 3.65
CA LEU A 59 4.23 3.56 3.43
C LEU A 59 5.30 2.62 3.95
N THR A 60 4.99 1.82 4.96
CA THR A 60 5.82 0.67 5.32
C THR A 60 5.43 -0.50 4.42
N THR A 61 6.32 -0.88 3.51
CA THR A 61 6.13 -2.02 2.58
C THR A 61 7.05 -3.18 2.97
N PRO A 62 6.85 -4.41 2.45
CA PRO A 62 7.77 -5.52 2.68
C PRO A 62 9.19 -5.27 2.15
N SER A 63 9.33 -4.34 1.19
CA SER A 63 10.63 -3.95 0.63
C SER A 63 11.29 -2.78 1.38
N GLY A 64 10.62 -2.23 2.39
CA GLY A 64 11.08 -1.08 3.17
C GLY A 64 10.13 0.13 3.10
N PRO A 65 10.46 1.21 3.82
CA PRO A 65 9.64 2.41 3.87
C PRO A 65 9.71 3.20 2.55
N VAL A 66 8.57 3.79 2.16
CA VAL A 66 8.45 4.68 0.99
C VAL A 66 7.74 5.96 1.43
N SER A 67 8.40 7.11 1.28
CA SER A 67 7.80 8.41 1.56
C SER A 67 6.91 8.85 0.39
N CYS A 68 5.75 9.42 0.70
CA CYS A 68 4.79 9.93 -0.27
C CYS A 68 4.31 11.32 0.18
N ASN A 69 4.64 12.36 -0.59
CA ASN A 69 4.24 13.73 -0.28
C ASN A 69 3.62 14.39 -1.52
N ALA A 70 2.66 15.28 -1.30
CA ALA A 70 2.09 16.14 -2.32
C ALA A 70 1.82 17.52 -1.74
N ASP A 71 2.22 18.56 -2.45
CA ASP A 71 2.10 19.98 -2.05
C ASP A 71 1.13 20.77 -2.94
N THR A 72 0.43 20.10 -3.86
CA THR A 72 -0.47 20.74 -4.82
C THR A 72 -1.68 19.87 -5.05
N PHE A 73 -2.86 20.39 -4.70
CA PHE A 73 -4.13 19.72 -4.85
C PHE A 73 -5.13 20.59 -5.62
N PRO A 74 -6.10 19.98 -6.33
CA PRO A 74 -7.23 20.72 -6.90
C PRO A 74 -8.12 21.27 -5.78
N ASP A 75 -9.00 22.23 -6.11
CA ASP A 75 -10.02 22.76 -5.20
C ASP A 75 -11.40 22.49 -5.83
N PRO A 76 -12.22 21.57 -5.29
CA PRO A 76 -11.99 20.72 -4.11
C PRO A 76 -10.93 19.62 -4.34
N SER A 77 -10.26 19.18 -3.27
CA SER A 77 -9.14 18.22 -3.34
C SER A 77 -9.54 16.76 -3.18
N VAL A 78 -10.81 16.46 -2.93
CA VAL A 78 -11.31 15.10 -2.68
C VAL A 78 -12.44 14.80 -3.68
N PRO A 79 -12.31 13.79 -4.56
CA PRO A 79 -11.12 12.97 -4.77
C PRO A 79 -9.93 13.78 -5.33
N SER A 80 -8.71 13.43 -4.93
CA SER A 80 -7.50 14.11 -5.39
C SER A 80 -7.01 13.57 -6.73
N ASN A 81 -5.97 14.21 -7.29
CA ASN A 81 -5.15 13.57 -8.31
C ASN A 81 -4.39 12.36 -7.72
N VAL A 82 -3.82 11.55 -8.61
CA VAL A 82 -2.86 10.50 -8.23
C VAL A 82 -1.47 11.13 -8.12
N TYR A 83 -0.81 10.93 -6.98
CA TYR A 83 0.52 11.46 -6.71
C TYR A 83 1.53 10.32 -6.61
N ALA A 84 2.65 10.45 -7.31
CA ALA A 84 3.76 9.51 -7.20
C ALA A 84 4.46 9.66 -5.84
N CYS A 85 4.83 8.54 -5.24
CA CYS A 85 5.69 8.51 -4.08
C CYS A 85 7.17 8.61 -4.47
N ALA A 86 8.06 8.72 -3.47
CA ALA A 86 9.51 8.73 -3.69
C ALA A 86 10.00 7.49 -4.46
N ASN A 87 9.37 6.34 -4.24
CA ASN A 87 9.47 5.20 -5.15
C ASN A 87 8.36 5.32 -6.21
N PRO A 88 8.68 5.55 -7.49
CA PRO A 88 7.70 5.81 -8.54
C PRO A 88 6.82 4.60 -8.90
N LYS A 89 7.14 3.41 -8.36
CA LYS A 89 6.25 2.25 -8.44
C LYS A 89 5.02 2.40 -7.55
N TYR A 90 5.09 3.25 -6.53
CA TYR A 90 3.99 3.54 -5.63
C TYR A 90 3.39 4.90 -5.94
N SER A 91 2.07 4.97 -5.84
CA SER A 91 1.33 6.23 -5.87
C SER A 91 0.20 6.19 -4.85
N PHE A 92 -0.26 7.37 -4.46
CA PHE A 92 -1.41 7.52 -3.57
C PHE A 92 -2.42 8.52 -4.13
N GLN A 93 -3.67 8.38 -3.67
CA GLN A 93 -4.76 9.30 -3.94
C GLN A 93 -5.62 9.41 -2.68
N ILE A 94 -6.09 10.62 -2.36
CA ILE A 94 -7.15 10.82 -1.39
C ILE A 94 -8.47 10.60 -2.12
N THR A 95 -9.10 9.45 -1.91
CA THR A 95 -10.28 9.03 -2.68
C THR A 95 -11.57 9.56 -2.10
N SER A 96 -11.65 9.60 -0.77
CA SER A 96 -12.82 10.13 -0.08
C SER A 96 -12.44 10.64 1.31
N ARG A 97 -13.37 11.38 1.92
CA ARG A 97 -13.30 11.81 3.31
C ARG A 97 -14.62 11.42 4.00
N PRO A 98 -14.75 10.18 4.48
CA PRO A 98 -16.01 9.70 5.07
C PRO A 98 -16.34 10.35 6.42
N GLY A 99 -15.35 10.93 7.10
CA GLY A 99 -15.52 11.59 8.39
C GLY A 99 -14.68 12.86 8.48
N TYR A 100 -15.02 13.73 9.42
CA TYR A 100 -14.30 14.99 9.65
C TYR A 100 -12.79 14.79 9.87
N ASP A 101 -12.46 13.68 10.50
CA ASP A 101 -11.15 13.25 10.97
C ASP A 101 -10.69 11.95 10.28
N ILE A 102 -11.33 11.53 9.18
CA ILE A 102 -11.04 10.28 8.48
C ILE A 102 -10.87 10.54 6.98
N TYR A 103 -9.72 10.15 6.44
CA TYR A 103 -9.43 10.16 5.01
C TYR A 103 -9.27 8.74 4.48
N THR A 104 -9.90 8.43 3.36
CA THR A 104 -9.64 7.19 2.64
C THR A 104 -8.54 7.42 1.61
N VAL A 105 -7.41 6.77 1.83
CA VAL A 105 -6.24 6.81 0.96
C VAL A 105 -6.23 5.55 0.09
N THR A 106 -6.31 5.73 -1.22
CA THR A 106 -6.00 4.66 -2.17
C THR A 106 -4.51 4.65 -2.43
N VAL A 107 -3.89 3.49 -2.25
CA VAL A 107 -2.49 3.25 -2.59
C VAL A 107 -2.43 2.28 -3.76
N THR A 108 -1.57 2.57 -4.70
CA THR A 108 -1.34 1.75 -5.89
C THR A 108 0.13 1.39 -6.00
N HIS A 109 0.43 0.13 -6.29
CA HIS A 109 1.77 -0.37 -6.57
C HIS A 109 1.83 -1.02 -7.96
N LYS A 110 2.56 -0.40 -8.88
CA LYS A 110 2.88 -0.96 -10.20
C LYS A 110 4.04 -1.95 -10.07
N VAL A 111 3.71 -3.23 -9.93
CA VAL A 111 4.69 -4.32 -9.80
C VAL A 111 5.38 -4.60 -11.14
N SER A 112 4.61 -4.58 -12.22
CA SER A 112 5.07 -4.75 -13.61
C SER A 112 4.18 -3.96 -14.58
N ASP A 113 4.48 -3.98 -15.88
CA ASP A 113 3.60 -3.38 -16.88
C ASP A 113 2.24 -4.08 -17.01
N LYS A 114 2.11 -5.29 -16.46
CA LYS A 114 0.88 -6.10 -16.52
C LYS A 114 0.20 -6.28 -15.17
N THR A 115 0.83 -5.85 -14.08
CA THR A 115 0.37 -6.12 -12.72
C THR A 115 0.42 -4.86 -11.89
N THR A 116 -0.75 -4.45 -11.42
CA THR A 116 -0.92 -3.33 -10.49
C THR A 116 -1.70 -3.83 -9.29
N LEU A 117 -1.20 -3.54 -8.09
CA LEU A 117 -1.89 -3.82 -6.83
C LEU A 117 -2.51 -2.53 -6.32
N THR A 118 -3.74 -2.61 -5.81
CA THR A 118 -4.45 -1.45 -5.26
C THR A 118 -5.10 -1.82 -3.93
N GLY A 119 -5.15 -0.86 -3.01
CA GLY A 119 -5.87 -1.01 -1.74
C GLY A 119 -6.31 0.35 -1.19
N MET A 120 -7.45 0.36 -0.52
CA MET A 120 -8.03 1.54 0.13
C MET A 120 -7.85 1.42 1.64
N ILE A 121 -7.38 2.49 2.28
CA ILE A 121 -7.06 2.50 3.72
C ILE A 121 -7.64 3.75 4.34
N ASP A 122 -8.45 3.57 5.38
CA ASP A 122 -8.97 4.67 6.18
C ASP A 122 -7.94 5.12 7.21
N VAL A 123 -7.57 6.39 7.13
CA VAL A 123 -6.61 7.05 7.99
C VAL A 123 -7.34 8.05 8.86
N GLY A 124 -7.57 7.65 10.11
CA GLY A 124 -8.01 8.55 11.16
C GLY A 124 -6.89 9.52 11.56
N CYS A 125 -7.21 10.79 11.77
CA CYS A 125 -6.27 11.82 12.16
C CYS A 125 -6.83 12.72 13.28
N ASN A 126 -5.97 13.40 14.02
CA ASN A 126 -6.34 14.36 15.06
C ASN A 126 -5.33 15.52 15.04
N GLY A 127 -5.68 16.69 15.55
CA GLY A 127 -4.77 17.84 15.55
C GLY A 127 -5.50 19.17 15.65
N PRO A 128 -4.82 20.31 15.38
CA PRO A 128 -5.48 21.60 15.33
C PRO A 128 -6.32 21.68 14.04
N ILE A 129 -7.50 21.10 14.12
CA ILE A 129 -8.52 21.18 13.09
C ILE A 129 -9.15 22.60 13.20
N PRO A 130 -9.29 23.39 12.12
CA PRO A 130 -9.36 22.99 10.71
C PRO A 130 -8.06 22.83 9.93
N MET A 131 -6.98 23.43 10.37
CA MET A 131 -5.84 23.69 9.49
C MET A 131 -5.04 22.43 9.15
N SER A 132 -4.90 21.52 10.11
CA SER A 132 -4.13 20.30 9.89
C SER A 132 -4.61 19.18 10.79
N CYS A 133 -4.38 17.95 10.36
CA CYS A 133 -4.52 16.79 11.20
C CYS A 133 -3.37 15.80 10.97
N GLN A 134 -2.97 15.13 12.04
CA GLN A 134 -1.92 14.12 12.08
C GLN A 134 -2.54 12.76 12.38
N GLN A 135 -2.04 11.71 11.74
CA GLN A 135 -2.56 10.36 11.88
C GLN A 135 -2.61 9.90 13.35
N VAL A 136 -3.72 9.28 13.73
CA VAL A 136 -3.88 8.59 15.01
C VAL A 136 -3.83 7.09 14.79
N GLY A 137 -2.73 6.50 15.25
CA GLY A 137 -2.44 5.07 15.12
C GLY A 137 -2.06 4.65 13.71
N SER A 138 -1.12 3.71 13.61
CA SER A 138 -0.74 3.08 12.34
C SER A 138 -1.93 2.36 11.72
N ARG A 139 -2.06 2.42 10.39
CA ARG A 139 -3.17 1.79 9.65
C ARG A 139 -2.64 0.81 8.63
N GLN A 140 -2.96 -0.46 8.81
CA GLN A 140 -2.58 -1.52 7.89
C GLN A 140 -3.63 -1.68 6.78
N GLY A 141 -3.16 -1.95 5.57
CA GLY A 141 -3.98 -2.34 4.43
C GLY A 141 -3.36 -3.48 3.65
N THR A 142 -4.14 -4.04 2.73
CA THR A 142 -3.67 -5.03 1.77
C THR A 142 -3.91 -4.50 0.36
N LEU A 143 -2.86 -4.40 -0.43
CA LEU A 143 -2.96 -4.16 -1.86
C LEU A 143 -3.22 -5.50 -2.54
N THR A 144 -4.18 -5.54 -3.46
CA THR A 144 -4.51 -6.75 -4.22
C THR A 144 -4.48 -6.45 -5.71
N ALA A 145 -4.07 -7.44 -6.51
CA ALA A 145 -4.22 -7.35 -7.95
C ALA A 145 -5.71 -7.21 -8.30
N ALA A 146 -6.02 -6.28 -9.20
CA ALA A 146 -7.35 -6.16 -9.80
C ALA A 146 -7.58 -7.27 -10.83
#